data_AF-A0A0V8A012-F1
#
_entry.id   AF-A0A0V8A012-F1
#
_cell.length_a   1.000
_cell.length_b   1.000
_cell.length_c   1.000
_cell.angle_alpha   90.00
_cell.angle_beta   90.00
_cell.angle_gamma   90.00
#
_symmetry.space_group_name_H-M   'P 1'
#
loop_
_entity.id
_entity.type
_entity.pdbx_description
1 polymer ?
#
loop_
_entity_poly.entity_id
_entity_poly.type
_entity_poly.pdbx_seq_one_letter_code
_entity_poly.pdbx_strand_id
1 'polypeptide(L)'
;MKTDVQAPVYRTPAAELTETDDALHLRLELPGIEAKDVDIEVTENAVKVIAQRKSETKTEEEAKTRSEFYYGKYQRVIPLKVRVKNTEVTAEYKDGILNLTLPKTVEEKNKVVKVSLN
;
A
#
# COMPACT_ATOMS: atom_id res chain seq x y z
N MET A 1 31.22 10.90 -17.82
CA MET A 1 29.89 10.28 -17.87
C MET A 1 29.27 10.37 -16.50
N LYS A 2 28.35 11.32 -16.28
CA LYS A 2 27.52 11.35 -15.07
C LYS A 2 26.28 10.54 -15.43
N THR A 3 26.10 9.41 -14.77
CA THR A 3 24.86 8.63 -14.89
C THR A 3 23.80 9.43 -14.16
N ASP A 4 22.95 10.15 -14.89
CA ASP A 4 21.69 10.66 -14.36
C ASP A 4 20.84 9.44 -14.00
N VAL A 5 20.97 8.96 -12.77
CA VAL A 5 20.03 8.00 -12.18
C VAL A 5 18.77 8.79 -11.89
N GLN A 6 17.95 8.99 -12.93
CA GLN A 6 16.61 9.55 -12.77
C GLN A 6 15.86 8.64 -11.79
N ALA A 7 15.51 9.18 -10.61
CA ALA A 7 14.71 8.42 -9.65
C ALA A 7 13.42 7.94 -10.35
N PRO A 8 13.04 6.66 -10.22
CA PRO A 8 11.83 6.16 -10.85
C PRO A 8 10.62 6.99 -10.42
N VAL A 9 9.84 7.45 -11.39
CA VAL A 9 8.60 8.21 -11.15
C VAL A 9 7.52 7.24 -10.72
N TYR A 10 7.23 7.20 -9.42
CA TYR A 10 6.14 6.42 -8.86
C TYR A 10 4.86 7.25 -8.78
N ARG A 11 3.71 6.62 -9.04
CA ARG A 11 2.42 7.18 -8.58
C ARG A 11 2.08 6.67 -7.19
N THR A 12 1.50 7.54 -6.38
CA THR A 12 1.03 7.17 -5.04
C THR A 12 -0.42 6.70 -5.15
N PRO A 13 -0.73 5.41 -4.93
CA PRO A 13 -2.10 4.92 -4.90
C PRO A 13 -2.88 5.57 -3.75
N ALA A 14 -4.19 5.76 -3.94
CA ALA A 14 -5.08 6.19 -2.87
C ALA A 14 -5.13 5.11 -1.77
N ALA A 15 -5.34 5.54 -0.53
CA ALA A 15 -5.39 4.64 0.60
C ALA A 15 -6.28 5.19 1.72
N GLU A 16 -6.94 4.28 2.40
CA GLU A 16 -7.77 4.51 3.57
C GLU A 16 -7.22 3.67 4.72
N LEU A 17 -7.08 4.28 5.91
CA LEU A 17 -6.62 3.59 7.12
C LEU A 17 -7.67 3.79 8.21
N THR A 18 -8.30 2.70 8.62
CA THR A 18 -9.26 2.67 9.73
C THR A 18 -8.64 1.95 10.91
N GLU A 19 -8.95 2.41 12.13
CA GLU A 19 -8.45 1.82 13.37
C GLU A 19 -9.62 1.30 14.21
N THR A 20 -9.50 0.06 14.68
CA THR A 20 -10.37 -0.53 15.71
C THR A 20 -9.56 -0.74 16.99
N ASP A 21 -10.18 -1.24 18.06
CA ASP A 21 -9.44 -1.56 19.30
C ASP A 21 -8.37 -2.63 19.05
N ASP A 22 -8.62 -3.57 18.14
CA ASP A 22 -7.80 -4.75 17.94
C ASP A 22 -6.79 -4.66 16.79
N ALA A 23 -7.10 -3.87 15.75
CA ALA A 23 -6.34 -3.87 14.50
C ALA A 23 -6.39 -2.53 13.77
N LEU A 24 -5.46 -2.35 12.84
CA LEU A 24 -5.59 -1.39 11.75
C LEU A 24 -6.10 -2.11 10.50
N HIS A 25 -7.01 -1.48 9.77
CA HIS A 25 -7.50 -1.92 8.47
C HIS A 25 -7.04 -0.93 7.41
N LEU A 26 -6.13 -1.36 6.54
CA LEU A 26 -5.53 -0.54 5.50
C LEU A 26 -6.05 -0.99 4.13
N ARG A 27 -6.63 -0.06 3.38
CA ARG A 27 -7.13 -0.31 2.03
C ARG A 27 -6.36 0.54 1.02
N LEU A 28 -5.99 -0.04 -0.12
CA LEU A 28 -5.34 0.68 -1.23
C LEU A 28 -6.03 0.38 -2.56
N GLU A 29 -6.22 1.41 -3.37
CA GLU A 29 -6.74 1.28 -4.73
C GLU A 29 -5.61 0.99 -5.72
N LEU A 30 -5.66 -0.19 -6.35
CA LEU A 30 -4.69 -0.69 -7.33
C LEU A 30 -5.38 -1.28 -8.59
N PRO A 31 -6.36 -0.59 -9.21
CA PRO A 31 -7.14 -1.16 -10.30
C PRO A 31 -6.29 -1.51 -11.53
N GLY A 32 -6.59 -2.67 -12.12
CA GLY A 32 -5.90 -3.16 -13.31
C GLY A 32 -4.48 -3.67 -13.07
N ILE A 33 -4.12 -3.97 -11.82
CA ILE A 33 -2.86 -4.63 -11.44
C ILE A 33 -3.16 -6.08 -11.05
N GLU A 34 -2.38 -7.03 -11.56
CA GLU A 34 -2.45 -8.42 -11.16
C GLU A 34 -1.85 -8.62 -9.77
N ALA A 35 -2.42 -9.53 -8.95
CA ALA A 35 -1.96 -9.76 -7.57
C ALA A 35 -0.45 -10.09 -7.48
N LYS A 36 0.08 -10.84 -8.44
CA LYS A 36 1.51 -11.20 -8.52
C LYS A 36 2.44 -10.00 -8.77
N ASP A 37 1.90 -8.89 -9.26
CA ASP A 37 2.62 -7.65 -9.54
C ASP A 37 2.46 -6.64 -8.38
N VAL A 38 1.97 -7.09 -7.22
CA VAL A 38 1.88 -6.31 -5.97
C VAL A 38 2.84 -6.91 -4.94
N ASP A 39 3.75 -6.08 -4.44
CA ASP A 39 4.71 -6.40 -3.38
C ASP A 39 4.38 -5.59 -2.12
N ILE A 40 4.33 -6.27 -0.98
CA ILE A 40 3.88 -5.71 0.30
C ILE A 40 4.90 -6.07 1.37
N GLU A 41 5.50 -5.04 1.97
CA GLU A 41 6.40 -5.16 3.11
C GLU A 41 5.72 -4.56 4.34
N VAL A 42 5.65 -5.32 5.43
CA VAL A 42 5.11 -4.82 6.71
C VAL A 42 6.15 -4.91 7.81
N THR A 43 6.39 -3.76 8.43
CA THR A 43 7.16 -3.61 9.67
C THR A 43 6.20 -3.33 10.83
N GLU A 44 6.71 -3.30 12.05
CA GLU A 44 5.88 -2.92 13.21
C GLU A 44 5.27 -1.51 13.08
N ASN A 45 5.91 -0.61 12.32
CA ASN A 45 5.58 0.82 12.31
C ASN A 45 5.18 1.37 10.94
N ALA A 46 5.23 0.56 9.89
CA ALA A 46 4.95 1.02 8.53
C ALA A 46 4.55 -0.13 7.60
N VAL A 47 3.72 0.19 6.62
CA VAL A 47 3.41 -0.66 5.47
C VAL A 47 3.97 -0.01 4.21
N LYS A 48 4.72 -0.76 3.41
CA LYS A 48 5.19 -0.32 2.09
C LYS A 48 4.53 -1.21 1.04
N VAL A 49 3.95 -0.56 0.04
CA VAL A 49 3.32 -1.22 -1.12
C VAL A 49 4.01 -0.73 -2.38
N ILE A 50 4.49 -1.67 -3.19
CA ILE A 50 4.97 -1.44 -4.55
C ILE A 50 4.09 -2.24 -5.49
N ALA A 51 3.63 -1.63 -6.57
CA ALA A 51 2.82 -2.32 -7.56
C ALA A 51 3.15 -1.85 -8.98
N GLN A 52 2.88 -2.66 -10.00
CA GLN A 52 3.11 -2.24 -11.39
C GLN A 52 1.90 -2.51 -12.27
N ARG A 53 1.34 -1.45 -12.86
CA ARG A 53 0.35 -1.57 -13.93
C ARG A 53 1.05 -1.65 -15.27
N LYS A 54 0.95 -2.79 -15.95
CA LYS A 54 1.54 -3.01 -17.27
C LYS A 54 0.65 -2.41 -18.36
N SER A 55 1.28 -1.86 -19.40
CA SER A 55 0.54 -1.45 -20.60
C SER A 55 0.23 -2.68 -21.44
N GLU A 56 -0.98 -2.75 -21.97
CA GLU A 56 -1.40 -3.82 -22.88
C GLU A 56 -0.99 -3.57 -24.33
N THR A 57 -0.16 -2.54 -24.60
CA THR A 57 0.31 -2.22 -25.96
C THR A 57 1.22 -3.34 -26.49
N LYS A 58 0.59 -4.43 -26.92
CA LYS A 58 1.07 -5.22 -28.03
C LYS A 58 0.81 -4.38 -29.28
N THR A 59 1.88 -4.26 -30.04
CA THR A 59 1.96 -3.69 -31.38
C THR A 59 0.89 -4.34 -32.27
N GLU A 60 -0.30 -3.75 -32.35
CA GLU A 60 -1.19 -3.88 -33.49
C GLU A 60 -1.22 -2.51 -34.15
N GLU A 61 -0.57 -2.41 -35.31
CA GLU A 61 -0.22 -1.17 -36.02
C GLU A 61 -1.42 -0.38 -36.57
N GLU A 62 -2.65 -0.60 -36.07
CA GLU A 62 -3.87 -0.08 -36.68
C GLU A 62 -4.73 0.81 -35.76
N ALA A 63 -4.46 0.88 -34.45
CA ALA A 63 -5.27 1.68 -33.51
C ALA A 63 -4.52 2.92 -32.98
N LYS A 64 -5.01 4.13 -33.30
CA LYS A 64 -4.59 5.37 -32.62
C LYS A 64 -5.18 5.41 -31.21
N THR A 65 -4.50 4.80 -30.25
CA THR A 65 -4.92 4.80 -28.83
C THR A 65 -4.58 6.13 -28.16
N ARG A 66 -5.60 6.84 -27.68
CA ARG A 66 -5.44 7.94 -26.71
C ARG A 66 -5.82 7.40 -25.34
N SER A 67 -4.89 7.40 -24.40
CA SER A 67 -5.10 6.89 -23.04
C SER A 67 -4.85 7.97 -22.00
N GLU A 68 -5.73 8.05 -21.00
CA GLU A 68 -5.54 8.85 -19.78
C GLU A 68 -5.05 7.99 -18.60
N PHE A 69 -4.93 6.67 -18.82
CA PHE A 69 -4.49 5.74 -17.79
C PHE A 69 -3.00 5.85 -17.57
N TYR A 70 -2.60 5.73 -16.31
CA TYR A 70 -1.20 5.59 -15.98
C TYR A 70 -0.79 4.11 -16.02
N TYR A 71 0.23 3.84 -16.83
CA TYR A 71 0.97 2.59 -16.86
C TYR A 71 2.36 2.83 -16.28
N GLY A 72 2.80 1.98 -15.36
CA GLY A 72 4.04 2.19 -14.63
C GLY A 72 3.95 1.72 -13.19
N LYS A 73 4.91 2.18 -12.37
CA LYS A 73 5.07 1.75 -10.99
C LYS A 73 4.28 2.64 -10.04
N TYR A 74 3.57 2.00 -9.14
CA TYR A 74 2.95 2.60 -7.98
C TYR A 74 3.80 2.32 -6.75
N GLN A 75 3.96 3.30 -5.88
CA GLN A 75 4.63 3.11 -4.59
C GLN A 75 3.97 3.98 -3.54
N ARG A 76 3.71 3.39 -2.36
CA ARG A 76 3.29 4.12 -1.17
C ARG A 76 3.89 3.51 0.07
N VAL A 77 4.39 4.36 0.97
CA VAL A 77 4.77 4.00 2.33
C VAL A 77 3.77 4.68 3.26
N ILE A 78 3.10 3.90 4.11
CA ILE A 78 2.16 4.37 5.10
C ILE A 78 2.75 4.14 6.49
N PRO A 79 3.17 5.19 7.23
CA PRO A 79 3.52 5.05 8.63
C PRO A 79 2.28 4.74 9.47
N LEU A 80 2.43 3.86 10.44
CA LEU A 80 1.38 3.42 11.35
C LEU A 80 1.45 4.22 12.65
N LYS A 81 0.30 4.60 13.19
CA LYS A 81 0.20 5.35 14.46
C LYS A 81 0.37 4.47 15.70
N VAL A 82 0.25 3.16 15.53
CA VAL A 82 0.41 2.14 16.57
C VAL A 82 1.25 1.00 16.04
N ARG A 83 1.94 0.29 16.94
CA ARG A 83 2.70 -0.90 16.60
C ARG A 83 1.78 -2.06 16.25
N VAL A 84 2.11 -2.77 15.18
CA VAL A 84 1.38 -3.96 14.72
C VAL A 84 2.23 -5.21 14.82
N LYS A 85 1.57 -6.36 14.98
CA LYS A 85 2.20 -7.67 14.85
C LYS A 85 2.39 -8.01 13.38
N ASN A 86 3.48 -7.54 12.79
CA ASN A 86 3.73 -7.65 11.35
C ASN A 86 3.76 -9.10 10.82
N THR A 87 4.03 -10.09 11.66
CA THR A 87 3.99 -11.52 11.31
C THR A 87 2.59 -12.14 11.30
N GLU A 88 1.57 -11.44 11.80
CA GLU A 88 0.17 -11.90 11.87
C GLU A 88 -0.75 -11.15 10.88
N VAL A 89 -0.17 -10.43 9.92
CA VAL A 89 -0.92 -9.62 8.95
C VAL A 89 -1.61 -10.52 7.93
N THR A 90 -2.88 -10.23 7.63
CA THR A 90 -3.61 -10.88 6.54
C THR A 90 -3.89 -9.91 5.41
N ALA A 91 -3.95 -10.43 4.19
CA ALA A 91 -4.17 -9.65 2.97
C ALA A 91 -5.27 -10.30 2.11
N GLU A 92 -6.16 -9.47 1.58
CA GLU A 92 -7.12 -9.84 0.54
C GLU A 92 -6.99 -8.84 -0.61
N TYR A 93 -6.99 -9.35 -1.85
CA TYR A 93 -6.98 -8.50 -3.04
C TYR A 93 -8.15 -8.89 -3.94
N LYS A 94 -9.10 -7.95 -4.07
CA LYS A 94 -10.36 -8.18 -4.78
C LYS A 94 -10.82 -6.90 -5.46
N ASP A 95 -11.28 -7.02 -6.70
CA ASP A 95 -11.85 -5.91 -7.49
C ASP A 95 -10.93 -4.67 -7.57
N GLY A 96 -9.62 -4.90 -7.61
CA GLY A 96 -8.61 -3.82 -7.66
C GLY A 96 -8.34 -3.13 -6.33
N ILE A 97 -8.85 -3.67 -5.21
CA ILE A 97 -8.64 -3.15 -3.86
C ILE A 97 -7.82 -4.13 -3.04
N LEU A 98 -6.67 -3.66 -2.53
CA LEU A 98 -5.88 -4.38 -1.53
C LEU A 98 -6.42 -4.03 -0.14
N ASN A 99 -6.79 -5.04 0.63
CA ASN A 99 -7.23 -4.93 2.01
C ASN A 99 -6.24 -5.65 2.91
N LEU A 100 -5.66 -4.94 3.87
CA LEU A 100 -4.76 -5.48 4.88
C LEU A 100 -5.41 -5.37 6.26
N THR A 101 -5.38 -6.45 7.02
CA THR A 101 -5.69 -6.43 8.45
C THR A 101 -4.40 -6.58 9.23
N LEU A 102 -4.09 -5.57 10.05
CA LEU A 102 -2.83 -5.42 10.76
C LEU A 102 -3.12 -5.47 12.28
N PRO A 103 -3.02 -6.64 12.94
CA PRO A 103 -3.32 -6.76 14.36
C PRO A 103 -2.40 -5.87 15.20
N LYS A 104 -2.94 -5.12 16.17
CA LYS A 104 -2.13 -4.33 17.10
C LYS A 104 -1.34 -5.23 18.03
N THR A 105 -0.17 -4.77 18.48
CA THR A 105 0.58 -5.45 19.55
C THR A 105 -0.19 -5.40 20.87
N VAL A 106 0.08 -6.35 21.76
CA VAL A 106 -0.60 -6.44 23.08
C VAL A 106 -0.36 -5.17 23.92
N GLU A 107 0.84 -4.58 23.83
CA GLU A 107 1.19 -3.34 24.51
C GLU A 107 0.31 -2.16 24.08
N GLU A 108 -0.04 -2.07 22.80
CA GLU A 108 -0.84 -0.98 22.27
C GLU A 108 -2.33 -1.11 22.62
N LYS A 109 -2.84 -2.34 22.81
CA LYS A 109 -4.23 -2.59 23.24
C LYS A 109 -4.49 -2.18 24.69
N ASN A 110 -3.47 -2.23 25.55
CA ASN A 110 -3.59 -2.05 27.00
C ASN A 110 -3.14 -0.67 27.50
N LYS A 111 -3.03 0.34 26.63
CA LYS A 111 -2.64 1.71 27.03
C LYS A 111 -3.76 2.40 27.83
N VAL A 112 -3.75 2.20 29.15
CA VAL A 112 -4.50 3.04 30.10
C VAL A 112 -3.58 4.15 30.58
N VAL A 113 -3.89 5.41 30.23
CA VAL A 113 -3.16 6.56 30.74
C VAL A 113 -3.98 7.22 31.85
N LYS A 114 -3.56 7.04 33.11
CA LYS A 114 -4.03 7.89 34.21
C LYS A 114 -3.19 9.15 34.21
N VAL A 115 -3.85 10.29 34.06
CA VAL A 115 -3.23 11.62 34.15
C VAL A 115 -3.58 12.20 35.52
N SER A 116 -2.56 12.61 36.27
CA SER A 116 -2.73 13.37 37.50
C SER A 116 -2.64 14.86 37.21
N LEU A 117 -3.52 15.65 37.81
CA LEU A 117 -3.49 17.11 37.75
C LEU A 117 -2.55 17.66 38.82
N ASN A 118 -1.76 18.67 38.45
CA ASN A 118 -1.02 19.53 39.37
C ASN A 118 -1.70 20.89 39.46
#